data_AF-A0A7V9U2N7-F1
#
_entry.id   AF-A0A7V9U2N7-F1
#
_cell.length_a   1.000
_cell.length_b   1.000
_cell.length_c   1.000
_cell.angle_alpha   90.00
_cell.angle_beta   90.00
_cell.angle_gamma   90.00
#
_symmetry.space_group_name_H-M   'P 1'
#
loop_
_entity.id
_entity.type
_entity.pdbx_description
1 polymer ?
#
loop_
_entity_poly.entity_id
_entity_poly.type
_entity_poly.pdbx_seq_one_letter_code
_entity_poly.pdbx_strand_id
1 'polypeptide(L)'
;VTRGTVRLNARRLGYRPFVVVLLADTMIPARPMRITMELSPLQLDTVQVEAMESSAMREFNERRRIRRSGHFVVKADIDRRRPAYTSEMLRTIPGMLVRPSTRVGNIVRVRGCRPALWLDGVQVRNAELDEVSRPMDIAGMEVYNSSTGAPPQYSDRFGTSCGAIIIWTRIR
;
A
#
# COMPACT_ATOMS: atom_id res chain seq x y z
N VAL A 1 -67.50 10.33 -25.41
CA VAL A 1 -66.76 9.10 -25.05
C VAL A 1 -65.32 9.32 -25.47
N THR A 2 -64.39 9.43 -24.52
CA THR A 2 -63.01 9.82 -24.84
C THR A 2 -62.12 8.60 -24.72
N ARG A 3 -61.80 7.99 -25.87
CA ARG A 3 -60.72 7.03 -25.97
C ARG A 3 -59.42 7.81 -26.13
N GLY A 4 -58.48 7.57 -25.23
CA GLY A 4 -57.24 8.31 -25.19
C GLY A 4 -56.08 7.41 -24.82
N THR A 5 -54.92 7.71 -25.39
CA THR A 5 -53.68 7.00 -25.07
C THR A 5 -53.03 7.66 -23.86
N VAL A 6 -52.80 6.90 -22.80
CA VAL A 6 -52.17 7.38 -21.56
C VAL A 6 -50.83 6.68 -21.37
N ARG A 7 -49.78 7.46 -21.08
CA ARG A 7 -48.45 6.92 -20.79
C ARG A 7 -48.25 6.80 -19.28
N LEU A 8 -48.06 5.58 -18.79
CA LEU A 8 -47.75 5.30 -17.40
C LEU A 8 -46.23 5.13 -17.24
N ASN A 9 -45.65 5.89 -16.30
CA ASN A 9 -44.23 5.81 -15.93
C ASN A 9 -44.13 5.53 -14.43
N ALA A 10 -43.60 4.35 -14.08
CA ALA A 10 -43.37 3.94 -12.71
C ALA A 10 -41.86 3.91 -12.41
N ARG A 11 -41.45 4.61 -11.34
CA ARG A 11 -40.05 4.70 -10.91
C ARG A 11 -39.92 4.32 -9.44
N ARG A 12 -38.92 3.52 -9.11
CA ARG A 12 -38.56 3.14 -7.74
C ARG A 12 -37.04 3.01 -7.63
N LEU A 13 -36.46 3.53 -6.56
CA LEU A 13 -35.02 3.41 -6.29
C LEU A 13 -34.58 1.94 -6.24
N GLY A 14 -33.49 1.61 -6.93
CA GLY A 14 -32.99 0.24 -7.07
C GLY A 14 -33.68 -0.61 -8.15
N TYR A 15 -34.61 -0.04 -8.92
CA TYR A 15 -35.32 -0.75 -10.00
C TYR A 15 -35.24 0.02 -11.32
N ARG A 16 -35.24 -0.70 -12.44
CA ARG A 16 -35.33 -0.09 -13.78
C ARG A 16 -36.68 0.60 -13.96
N PRO A 17 -36.75 1.85 -14.49
CA PRO A 17 -38.01 2.51 -14.77
C PRO A 17 -38.90 1.68 -15.70
N PHE A 18 -40.16 1.51 -15.33
CA PHE A 18 -41.15 0.81 -16.15
C PHE A 18 -42.01 1.84 -16.87
N VAL A 19 -42.07 1.76 -18.20
CA VAL A 19 -42.88 2.65 -19.03
C VAL A 19 -43.79 1.81 -19.92
N VAL A 20 -45.10 2.06 -19.84
CA VAL A 20 -46.09 1.42 -20.69
C VAL A 20 -47.08 2.45 -21.22
N VAL A 21 -47.56 2.24 -22.43
CA VAL A 21 -48.61 3.04 -23.06
C VAL A 21 -49.91 2.25 -22.99
N LEU A 22 -50.93 2.82 -22.36
CA LEU A 22 -52.23 2.20 -22.16
C LEU A 22 -53.28 2.92 -23.01
N LEU A 23 -54.21 2.17 -23.57
CA LEU A 23 -55.42 2.73 -24.17
C LEU A 23 -56.47 2.82 -23.06
N ALA A 24 -56.80 4.05 -22.66
CA ALA A 24 -57.85 4.31 -21.69
C ALA A 24 -59.20 4.46 -22.41
N ASP A 25 -60.19 3.71 -21.94
CA ASP A 25 -61.59 3.83 -22.37
C ASP A 25 -62.43 4.13 -21.12
N THR A 26 -63.10 5.28 -21.09
CA THR A 26 -63.91 5.74 -19.96
C THR A 26 -65.19 4.91 -19.77
N MET A 27 -65.49 3.97 -20.68
CA MET A 27 -66.63 3.05 -20.59
C MET A 27 -66.31 1.75 -19.83
N ILE A 28 -65.03 1.50 -19.49
CA ILE A 28 -64.60 0.28 -18.80
C ILE A 28 -64.21 0.62 -17.36
N PRO A 29 -64.77 -0.08 -16.34
CA PRO A 29 -64.39 0.15 -14.94
C PRO A 29 -62.91 -0.16 -14.71
N ALA A 30 -62.26 0.70 -13.91
CA ALA A 30 -60.84 0.57 -13.60
C ALA A 30 -60.54 -0.78 -12.93
N ARG A 31 -59.51 -1.49 -13.44
CA ARG A 31 -59.03 -2.75 -12.88
C ARG A 31 -57.69 -2.55 -12.18
N PRO A 32 -57.43 -3.23 -11.06
CA PRO A 32 -56.11 -3.19 -10.42
C PRO A 32 -55.06 -3.81 -11.36
N MET A 33 -53.99 -3.08 -11.64
CA MET A 33 -52.86 -3.53 -12.46
C MET A 33 -51.65 -3.79 -11.56
N ARG A 34 -50.99 -4.94 -11.73
CA ARG A 34 -49.72 -5.24 -11.07
C ARG A 34 -48.55 -4.94 -12.01
N ILE A 35 -47.56 -4.22 -11.51
CA ILE A 35 -46.31 -3.91 -12.23
C ILE A 35 -45.18 -4.68 -11.57
N THR A 36 -44.54 -5.58 -12.33
CA THR A 36 -43.33 -6.27 -11.89
C THR A 36 -42.12 -5.52 -12.45
N MET A 37 -41.29 -4.95 -11.57
CA MET A 37 -40.11 -4.18 -11.96
C MET A 37 -38.84 -5.03 -11.81
N GLU A 38 -37.92 -4.91 -12.75
CA GLU A 38 -36.60 -5.53 -12.66
C GLU A 38 -35.71 -4.72 -11.70
N LEU A 39 -35.00 -5.42 -10.80
CA LEU A 39 -33.95 -4.83 -9.99
C LEU A 39 -32.87 -4.29 -10.93
N SER A 40 -32.48 -3.03 -10.72
CA SER A 40 -31.30 -2.47 -11.36
C SER A 40 -30.12 -2.77 -10.44
N PRO A 41 -29.26 -3.76 -10.74
CA PRO A 41 -28.07 -3.95 -9.93
C PRO A 41 -27.26 -2.65 -9.96
N LEU A 42 -26.85 -2.19 -8.79
CA LEU A 42 -25.79 -1.18 -8.70
C LEU A 42 -24.55 -1.86 -9.28
N GLN A 43 -24.23 -1.59 -10.55
CA GLN A 43 -22.89 -1.92 -11.04
C GLN A 43 -21.96 -0.94 -10.35
N LEU A 44 -21.31 -1.41 -9.29
CA LEU A 44 -20.12 -0.75 -8.79
C LEU A 44 -19.10 -0.87 -9.91
N ASP A 45 -18.55 0.26 -10.35
CA ASP A 45 -17.41 0.26 -11.24
C ASP A 45 -16.34 -0.65 -10.64
N THR A 46 -15.78 -1.51 -11.49
CA THR A 46 -14.66 -2.34 -11.11
C THR A 46 -13.56 -1.39 -10.64
N VAL A 47 -13.19 -1.44 -9.36
CA VAL A 47 -12.04 -0.68 -8.86
C VAL A 47 -10.82 -1.21 -9.61
N GLN A 48 -10.42 -0.49 -10.66
CA GLN A 48 -9.14 -0.67 -11.32
C GLN A 48 -8.09 -0.23 -10.29
N VAL A 49 -7.54 -1.20 -9.55
CA VAL A 49 -6.34 -0.95 -8.74
C VAL A 49 -5.17 -0.87 -9.72
N GLU A 50 -5.07 0.24 -10.47
CA GLU A 50 -3.75 0.73 -10.81
C GLU A 50 -3.07 0.96 -9.46
N ALA A 51 -2.03 0.18 -9.17
CA ALA A 51 -1.34 0.20 -7.89
C ALA A 51 -0.94 1.65 -7.57
N MET A 52 -1.79 2.36 -6.82
CA MET A 52 -1.44 3.64 -6.23
C MET A 52 -0.31 3.33 -5.28
N GLU A 53 0.90 3.49 -5.79
CA GLU A 53 2.11 3.42 -5.00
C GLU A 53 1.90 4.27 -3.75
N SER A 54 2.09 3.73 -2.54
CA SER A 54 1.91 4.54 -1.32
C SER A 54 2.77 5.79 -1.40
N SER A 55 2.34 6.84 -0.71
CA SER A 55 3.19 8.01 -0.46
C SER A 55 4.58 7.58 0.05
N ALA A 56 4.63 6.59 0.92
CA ALA A 56 5.84 6.01 1.47
C ALA A 56 6.75 5.38 0.38
N MET A 57 6.19 4.55 -0.52
CA MET A 57 6.97 3.97 -1.61
C MET A 57 7.38 4.98 -2.67
N ARG A 58 6.54 6.00 -2.93
CA ARG A 58 6.92 7.13 -3.80
C ARG A 58 8.14 7.84 -3.24
N GLU A 59 8.16 8.14 -1.95
CA GLU A 59 9.28 8.78 -1.27
C GLU A 59 10.58 7.94 -1.39
N PHE A 60 10.49 6.63 -1.15
CA PHE A 60 11.59 5.70 -1.36
C PHE A 60 12.09 5.70 -2.82
N ASN A 61 11.17 5.62 -3.78
CA ASN A 61 11.52 5.55 -5.20
C ASN A 61 12.10 6.86 -5.73
N GLU A 62 11.62 8.01 -5.26
CA GLU A 62 12.20 9.32 -5.54
C GLU A 62 13.65 9.39 -5.07
N ARG A 63 13.92 9.02 -3.80
CA ARG A 63 15.29 8.97 -3.28
C ARG A 63 16.18 7.99 -4.04
N ARG A 64 15.66 6.81 -4.34
CA ARG A 64 16.36 5.77 -5.11
C ARG A 64 16.67 6.22 -6.53
N ARG A 65 15.86 7.09 -7.16
CA ARG A 65 16.13 7.65 -8.49
C ARG A 65 17.25 8.67 -8.45
N ILE A 66 17.25 9.54 -7.44
CA ILE A 66 18.24 10.61 -7.30
C ILE A 66 19.65 10.06 -6.97
N ARG A 67 19.75 8.93 -6.23
CA ARG A 67 21.00 8.22 -5.88
C ARG A 67 22.16 9.11 -5.40
N ARG A 68 21.88 10.19 -4.67
CA ARG A 68 22.93 11.08 -4.17
C ARG A 68 23.82 10.42 -3.10
N SER A 69 23.26 9.50 -2.33
CA SER A 69 23.99 8.74 -1.30
C SER A 69 23.16 7.53 -0.84
N GLY A 70 23.79 6.61 -0.12
CA GLY A 70 23.16 5.41 0.42
C GLY A 70 23.04 4.26 -0.59
N HIS A 71 22.62 3.12 -0.08
CA HIS A 71 22.36 1.90 -0.84
C HIS A 71 20.88 1.55 -0.75
N PHE A 72 20.30 1.13 -1.87
CA PHE A 72 18.88 0.85 -1.97
C PHE A 72 18.69 -0.61 -2.31
N VAL A 73 18.00 -1.33 -1.44
CA VAL A 73 17.57 -2.71 -1.65
C VAL A 73 16.09 -2.67 -2.00
N VAL A 74 15.71 -3.22 -3.16
CA VAL A 74 14.29 -3.34 -3.53
C VAL A 74 13.77 -4.74 -3.31
N LYS A 75 12.44 -4.88 -3.27
CA LYS A 75 11.76 -6.17 -3.22
C LYS A 75 12.34 -7.20 -4.21
N ALA A 76 12.60 -6.81 -5.46
CA ALA A 76 13.16 -7.73 -6.45
C ALA A 76 14.55 -8.28 -6.06
N ASP A 77 15.37 -7.49 -5.35
CA ASP A 77 16.67 -7.95 -4.84
C ASP A 77 16.50 -8.98 -3.73
N ILE A 78 15.54 -8.75 -2.83
CA ILE A 78 15.21 -9.64 -1.71
C ILE A 78 14.62 -10.95 -2.24
N ASP A 79 13.66 -10.87 -3.17
CA ASP A 79 13.00 -12.04 -3.77
C ASP A 79 13.98 -12.91 -4.55
N ARG A 80 14.97 -12.29 -5.22
CA ARG A 80 16.02 -13.01 -5.95
C ARG A 80 16.98 -13.73 -5.00
N ARG A 81 17.35 -13.11 -3.88
CA ARG A 81 18.32 -13.67 -2.93
C ARG A 81 17.70 -14.63 -1.92
N ARG A 82 16.42 -14.47 -1.59
CA ARG A 82 15.66 -15.25 -0.60
C ARG A 82 16.43 -15.42 0.72
N PRO A 83 16.89 -14.31 1.34
CA PRO A 83 17.63 -14.40 2.59
C PRO A 83 16.73 -14.93 3.71
N ALA A 84 17.32 -15.64 4.67
CA ALA A 84 16.62 -16.06 5.88
C ALA A 84 16.37 -14.86 6.81
N TYR A 85 17.31 -13.91 6.82
CA TYR A 85 17.27 -12.72 7.66
C TYR A 85 17.49 -11.44 6.83
N THR A 86 16.80 -10.36 7.18
CA THR A 86 16.90 -9.07 6.44
C THR A 86 18.34 -8.55 6.40
N SER A 87 19.08 -8.69 7.51
CA SER A 87 20.48 -8.28 7.65
C SER A 87 21.42 -8.94 6.64
N GLU A 88 21.09 -10.09 6.07
CA GLU A 88 21.94 -10.74 5.06
C GLU A 88 22.06 -9.92 3.79
N MET A 89 21.06 -9.11 3.47
CA MET A 89 21.11 -8.17 2.34
C MET A 89 22.23 -7.13 2.52
N LEU A 90 22.62 -6.84 3.76
CA LEU A 90 23.64 -5.84 4.09
C LEU A 90 25.07 -6.35 3.89
N ARG A 91 25.29 -7.67 3.79
CA ARG A 91 26.63 -8.26 3.60
C ARG A 91 27.31 -7.79 2.32
N THR A 92 26.54 -7.37 1.32
CA THR A 92 27.06 -6.84 0.04
C THR A 92 27.26 -5.33 0.04
N ILE A 93 27.00 -4.65 1.16
CA ILE A 93 27.11 -3.20 1.27
C ILE A 93 28.44 -2.84 1.96
N PRO A 94 29.33 -2.07 1.31
CA PRO A 94 30.61 -1.69 1.89
C PRO A 94 30.48 -0.97 3.24
N GLY A 95 31.28 -1.42 4.22
CA GLY A 95 31.32 -0.85 5.57
C GLY A 95 30.27 -1.41 6.53
N MET A 96 29.35 -2.26 6.07
CA MET A 96 28.42 -2.98 6.93
C MET A 96 29.09 -4.26 7.48
N LEU A 97 28.96 -4.47 8.79
CA LEU A 97 29.39 -5.69 9.47
C LEU A 97 28.15 -6.41 10.00
N VAL A 98 27.98 -7.67 9.57
CA VAL A 98 26.86 -8.53 9.96
C VAL A 98 27.42 -9.76 10.64
N ARG A 99 27.14 -9.91 11.94
CA ARG A 99 27.62 -11.02 12.77
C ARG A 99 26.45 -11.75 13.43
N PRO A 100 26.55 -13.07 13.67
CA PRO A 100 25.50 -13.79 14.39
C PRO A 100 25.16 -13.13 15.73
N SER A 101 23.86 -13.04 16.02
CA SER A 101 23.35 -12.59 17.32
C SER A 101 23.26 -13.76 18.29
N THR A 102 23.33 -13.48 19.59
CA THR A 102 22.92 -14.43 20.63
C THR A 102 21.39 -14.49 20.82
N ARG A 103 20.68 -13.53 20.20
CA ARG A 103 19.22 -13.47 20.14
C ARG A 103 18.74 -13.99 18.77
N VAL A 104 17.89 -13.22 18.10
CA VAL A 104 17.38 -13.54 16.75
C VAL A 104 18.33 -13.00 15.69
N GLY A 105 18.61 -13.81 14.67
CA GLY A 105 19.30 -13.38 13.45
C GLY A 105 20.71 -12.87 13.70
N ASN A 106 20.99 -11.66 13.22
CA ASN A 106 22.31 -11.05 13.24
C ASN A 106 22.31 -9.66 13.88
N ILE A 107 23.47 -9.29 14.41
CA ILE A 107 23.80 -7.93 14.84
C ILE A 107 24.39 -7.18 13.66
N VAL A 108 23.92 -5.95 13.45
CA VAL A 108 24.39 -5.08 12.36
C VAL A 108 25.19 -3.92 12.93
N ARG A 109 26.40 -3.71 12.39
CA ARG A 109 27.29 -2.61 12.78
C ARG A 109 27.84 -1.89 11.57
N VAL A 110 28.14 -0.60 11.76
CA VAL A 110 28.84 0.27 10.82
C VAL A 110 29.95 0.94 11.59
N ARG A 111 31.22 0.77 11.21
CA ARG A 111 32.36 1.32 11.97
C ARG A 111 32.29 1.05 13.50
N GLY A 112 31.79 -0.11 13.92
CA GLY A 112 31.69 -0.54 15.32
C GLY A 112 30.44 -0.07 16.09
N CYS A 113 29.68 0.89 15.59
CA CYS A 113 28.43 1.37 16.21
C CYS A 113 27.20 0.79 15.51
N ARG A 114 26.06 0.86 16.20
CA ARG A 114 24.78 0.40 15.67
C ARG A 114 24.12 1.54 14.88
N PRO A 115 23.79 1.35 13.59
CA PRO A 115 23.09 2.37 12.83
C PRO A 115 21.68 2.59 13.38
N ALA A 116 21.15 3.80 13.17
CA ALA A 116 19.77 4.12 13.50
C ALA A 116 18.82 3.24 12.68
N LEU A 117 17.80 2.65 13.31
CA LEU A 117 16.84 1.79 12.63
C LEU A 117 15.48 2.49 12.56
N TRP A 118 14.89 2.52 11.37
CA TRP A 118 13.60 3.13 11.11
C TRP A 118 12.70 2.14 10.37
N LEU A 119 11.46 2.04 10.82
CA LEU A 119 10.42 1.20 10.21
C LEU A 119 9.23 2.09 9.90
N ASP A 120 8.93 2.28 8.62
CA ASP A 120 7.81 3.10 8.12
C ASP A 120 7.71 4.48 8.78
N GLY A 121 8.87 5.16 8.93
CA GLY A 121 8.94 6.49 9.52
C GLY A 121 9.11 6.53 11.04
N VAL A 122 9.04 5.39 11.73
CA VAL A 122 9.18 5.30 13.19
C VAL A 122 10.58 4.80 13.58
N GLN A 123 11.27 5.51 14.46
CA GLN A 123 12.59 5.09 14.95
C GLN A 123 12.43 3.90 15.90
N VAL A 124 13.06 2.77 15.57
CA VAL A 124 13.08 1.58 16.42
C VAL A 124 14.37 1.55 17.24
N ARG A 125 14.21 1.68 18.56
CA ARG A 125 15.33 1.69 19.52
C ARG A 125 15.53 0.32 20.13
N ASN A 126 16.75 0.04 20.59
CA ASN A 126 17.14 -1.16 21.32
C ASN A 126 16.91 -2.53 20.63
N ALA A 127 16.32 -2.60 19.43
CA ALA A 127 16.18 -3.83 18.64
C ALA A 127 17.15 -3.99 17.43
N GLU A 128 17.65 -5.18 17.17
CA GLU A 128 18.42 -5.45 15.93
C GLU A 128 17.50 -5.53 14.70
N LEU A 129 18.07 -5.39 13.50
CA LEU A 129 17.31 -5.36 12.23
C LEU A 129 16.40 -6.59 12.04
N ASP A 130 16.92 -7.76 12.42
CA ASP A 130 16.23 -9.05 12.26
C ASP A 130 15.15 -9.29 13.32
N GLU A 131 15.08 -8.45 14.36
CA GLU A 131 14.05 -8.53 15.40
C GLU A 131 12.77 -7.79 14.99
N VAL A 132 12.87 -6.85 14.04
CA VAL A 132 11.78 -5.93 13.69
C VAL A 132 11.31 -6.07 12.25
N SER A 133 12.08 -6.79 11.42
CA SER A 133 11.81 -6.92 10.01
C SER A 133 12.03 -8.35 9.53
N ARG A 134 11.13 -8.82 8.68
CA ARG A 134 11.28 -10.07 7.94
C ARG A 134 11.45 -9.75 6.45
N PRO A 135 12.29 -10.48 5.71
CA PRO A 135 12.51 -10.22 4.28
C PRO A 135 11.21 -10.14 3.46
N MET A 136 10.23 -10.98 3.79
CA MET A 136 8.95 -11.04 3.09
C MET A 136 8.01 -9.86 3.35
N ASP A 137 8.25 -9.05 4.37
CA ASP A 137 7.38 -7.90 4.67
C ASP A 137 7.95 -6.59 4.08
N ILE A 138 9.14 -6.63 3.48
CA ILE A 138 9.84 -5.46 2.97
C ILE A 138 9.44 -5.19 1.51
N ALA A 139 9.11 -3.94 1.22
CA ALA A 139 8.93 -3.39 -0.13
C ALA A 139 10.20 -2.68 -0.62
N GLY A 140 10.90 -1.99 0.28
CA GLY A 140 12.20 -1.36 0.02
C GLY A 140 12.99 -1.13 1.31
N MET A 141 14.31 -1.01 1.17
CA MET A 141 15.19 -0.66 2.28
C MET A 141 16.27 0.31 1.81
N GLU A 142 16.49 1.37 2.59
CA GLU A 142 17.55 2.34 2.40
C GLU A 142 18.62 2.13 3.46
N VAL A 143 19.88 2.12 3.05
CA VAL A 143 21.02 1.85 3.92
C VAL A 143 22.06 2.95 3.76
N TYR A 144 22.26 3.71 4.82
CA TYR A 144 23.23 4.79 4.91
C TYR A 144 24.32 4.38 5.90
N ASN A 145 25.53 4.16 5.42
CA ASN A 145 26.70 3.79 6.24
C ASN A 145 27.40 5.01 6.88
N SER A 146 26.77 6.19 6.86
CA SER A 146 27.19 7.40 7.57
C SER A 146 25.99 8.32 7.76
N SER A 147 26.13 9.33 8.62
CA SER A 147 25.13 10.40 8.78
C SER A 147 25.10 11.34 7.56
N THR A 148 26.17 11.40 6.78
CA THR A 148 26.26 12.21 5.57
C THR A 148 25.41 11.63 4.46
N GLY A 149 24.47 12.42 3.94
CA GLY A 149 23.59 12.05 2.83
C GLY A 149 22.32 11.29 3.24
N ALA A 150 22.24 10.80 4.48
CA ALA A 150 20.98 10.33 5.05
C ALA A 150 19.98 11.50 5.16
N PRO A 151 18.68 11.29 4.89
CA PRO A 151 17.70 12.36 5.04
C PRO A 151 17.65 12.85 6.50
N PRO A 152 17.60 14.17 6.75
CA PRO A 152 17.72 14.72 8.11
C PRO A 152 16.67 14.21 9.11
N GLN A 153 15.47 13.87 8.64
CA GLN A 153 14.40 13.30 9.47
C GLN A 153 14.72 11.90 10.01
N TYR A 154 15.63 11.17 9.37
CA TYR A 154 16.08 9.82 9.79
C TYR A 154 17.42 9.83 10.54
N SER A 155 17.91 11.01 10.89
CA SER A 155 19.07 11.14 11.76
C SER A 155 18.72 10.76 13.20
N ASP A 156 19.58 9.99 13.87
CA ASP A 156 19.44 9.77 15.30
C ASP A 156 19.94 11.02 16.05
N ARG A 157 19.01 11.83 16.53
CA ARG A 157 19.31 13.08 17.24
C ARG A 157 19.78 12.86 18.68
N PHE A 158 19.62 11.66 19.21
CA PHE A 158 19.83 11.36 20.63
C PHE A 158 20.88 10.26 20.87
N GLY A 159 21.44 9.68 19.81
CA GLY A 159 22.45 8.62 19.88
C GLY A 159 23.68 8.90 19.03
N THR A 160 24.62 7.96 19.01
CA THR A 160 25.80 8.03 18.15
C THR A 160 25.39 7.84 16.68
N SER A 161 25.23 8.95 15.97
CA SER A 161 24.85 8.93 14.55
C SER A 161 26.00 8.41 13.68
N CYS A 162 25.93 7.15 13.29
CA CYS A 162 26.96 6.53 12.43
C CYS A 162 26.41 5.87 11.16
N GLY A 163 25.14 6.10 10.89
CA GLY A 163 24.40 5.54 9.77
C GLY A 163 22.93 5.37 10.10
N ALA A 164 22.14 5.03 9.09
CA ALA A 164 20.73 4.75 9.22
C ALA A 164 20.32 3.59 8.30
N ILE A 165 19.39 2.77 8.75
CA ILE A 165 18.70 1.75 7.98
C ILE A 165 17.21 2.07 8.06
N ILE A 166 16.60 2.31 6.90
CA ILE A 166 15.19 2.69 6.79
C ILE A 166 14.47 1.58 6.04
N ILE A 167 13.45 1.02 6.67
CA ILE A 167 12.64 -0.05 6.11
C ILE A 167 11.29 0.52 5.69
N TRP A 168 10.90 0.18 4.47
CA TRP A 168 9.59 0.45 3.88
C TRP A 168 8.86 -0.88 3.75
N THR A 169 7.81 -1.08 4.54
CA THR A 169 7.03 -2.31 4.51
C THR A 169 6.02 -2.30 3.36
N ARG A 170 5.53 -3.50 3.04
CA ARG A 170 4.47 -3.68 2.05
C ARG A 170 3.15 -3.15 2.62
N ILE A 171 2.42 -2.37 1.83
CA ILE A 171 1.00 -2.12 2.08
C ILE A 171 0.28 -3.47 1.87
N ARG A 172 -0.48 -3.92 2.88
CA ARG A 172 -1.36 -5.08 2.74
C ARG A 172 -2.74 -4.64 2.29
#